data_AF-A0A847HQ78-F1
#
_entry.id   AF-A0A847HQ78-F1
#
_cell.length_a   1.000
_cell.length_b   1.000
_cell.length_c   1.000
_cell.angle_alpha   90.00
_cell.angle_beta   90.00
_cell.angle_gamma   90.00
#
_symmetry.space_group_name_H-M   'P 1'
#
loop_
_entity.id
_entity.type
_entity.pdbx_description
1 polymer ?
#
loop_
_entity_poly.entity_id
_entity_poly.type
_entity_poly.pdbx_seq_one_letter_code
_entity_poly.pdbx_strand_id
1 'polypeptide(L)'
;MKSRFLLPGIDMRAIHHFRNRPGVTLIEMIIFIALVGVMAMTMLPMLFSATEARQRQDAIALVEQNGAQIMETIIQRVRRAERILDPPMGGTGFILALQMPAGETNPVIIARDSGAIVLVLGRAKRILSSDLVGVTHFAVDNTSVAEDRQSVAVTLGLQRTIRLHRPLQYRSNFTTVINVFPNDLPSETDPCGCPLPYCDTVSGTYMWHVCEDDLCVPYASFECTAQES
;
A
#
# COMPACT_ATOMS: atom_id res chain seq x y z
N MET A 1 35.26 -20.50 38.55
CA MET A 1 34.52 -21.53 39.32
C MET A 1 34.45 -22.80 38.48
N LYS A 2 35.13 -23.86 38.93
CA LYS A 2 35.38 -25.09 38.17
C LYS A 2 34.72 -26.24 38.94
N SER A 3 33.51 -26.62 38.56
CA SER A 3 32.78 -27.72 39.18
C SER A 3 33.06 -29.02 38.42
N ARG A 4 33.88 -29.89 39.04
CA ARG A 4 34.08 -31.28 38.62
C ARG A 4 32.88 -32.09 39.09
N PHE A 5 32.06 -32.55 38.16
CA PHE A 5 31.02 -33.54 38.43
C PHE A 5 31.58 -34.93 38.07
N LEU A 6 31.79 -35.75 39.10
CA LEU A 6 32.24 -37.14 39.02
C LEU A 6 31.09 -38.02 38.51
N LEU A 7 31.29 -38.71 37.39
CA LEU A 7 30.39 -39.77 36.93
C LEU A 7 30.78 -41.10 37.62
N PRO A 8 29.82 -41.85 38.20
CA PRO A 8 30.07 -43.16 38.77
C PRO A 8 30.25 -44.21 37.66
N GLY A 9 31.08 -45.20 37.96
CA GLY A 9 31.48 -46.28 37.06
C GLY A 9 30.29 -47.02 36.46
N ILE A 10 30.31 -47.12 35.13
CA ILE A 10 29.40 -47.93 34.34
C ILE A 10 29.90 -49.37 34.42
N ASP A 11 29.16 -50.19 35.17
CA ASP A 11 29.34 -51.64 35.24
C ASP A 11 28.91 -52.28 33.92
N MET A 12 29.88 -52.83 33.19
CA MET A 12 29.76 -53.33 31.84
C MET A 12 29.55 -54.85 31.84
N ARG A 13 28.43 -55.31 32.41
CA ARG A 13 27.94 -56.69 32.28
C ARG A 13 26.42 -56.76 32.23
N ALA A 14 25.83 -56.37 31.11
CA ALA A 14 24.48 -56.76 30.73
C ALA A 14 24.54 -57.56 29.42
N ILE A 15 24.47 -58.87 29.57
CA ILE A 15 24.49 -59.89 28.53
C ILE A 15 23.26 -59.67 27.63
N HIS A 16 23.53 -59.42 26.34
CA HIS A 16 22.54 -59.27 25.27
C HIS A 16 21.75 -60.57 25.09
N HIS A 17 20.64 -60.71 25.81
CA HIS A 17 19.62 -61.68 25.47
C HIS A 17 18.79 -61.09 24.33
N PHE A 18 19.15 -61.43 23.07
CA PHE A 18 18.31 -61.15 21.91
C PHE A 18 17.05 -62.03 22.00
N ARG A 19 16.11 -61.58 22.82
CA ARG A 19 14.78 -62.15 22.94
C ARG A 19 14.11 -61.94 21.59
N ASN A 20 13.87 -63.02 20.84
CA ASN A 20 13.08 -63.02 19.62
C ASN A 20 11.76 -62.30 19.89
N ARG A 21 11.69 -61.02 19.53
CA ARG A 21 10.42 -60.29 19.49
C ARG A 21 9.68 -60.85 18.28
N PRO A 22 8.40 -61.25 18.43
CA PRO A 22 7.62 -61.69 17.28
C PRO A 22 7.67 -60.61 16.21
N GLY A 23 8.13 -60.98 15.01
CA GLY A 23 8.18 -60.07 13.88
C GLY A 23 6.77 -59.62 13.51
N VAL A 24 6.61 -58.34 13.19
CA VAL A 24 5.36 -57.77 12.71
C VAL A 24 4.92 -58.54 11.46
N THR A 25 3.65 -58.95 11.41
CA THR A 25 3.16 -59.74 10.29
C THR A 25 3.01 -58.87 9.04
N LEU A 26 3.16 -59.46 7.84
CA LEU A 26 3.00 -58.72 6.58
C LEU A 26 1.60 -58.08 6.47
N ILE A 27 0.57 -58.77 6.97
CA ILE A 27 -0.80 -58.25 6.99
C ILE A 27 -0.97 -57.05 7.93
N GLU A 28 -0.32 -57.07 9.09
CA GLU A 28 -0.33 -55.95 10.03
C GLU A 28 0.31 -54.70 9.41
N MET A 29 1.41 -54.85 8.66
CA MET A 29 2.02 -53.74 7.91
C MET A 29 1.08 -53.14 6.86
N ILE A 30 0.33 -53.97 6.12
CA ILE A 30 -0.64 -53.47 5.12
C ILE A 30 -1.76 -52.69 5.80
N ILE A 31 -2.28 -53.18 6.93
CA ILE A 31 -3.32 -52.48 7.70
C ILE A 31 -2.79 -51.13 8.22
N PHE A 32 -1.56 -51.09 8.73
CA PHE A 32 -0.93 -49.84 9.16
C PHE A 32 -0.82 -48.83 8.01
N ILE A 33 -0.37 -49.26 6.83
CA ILE A 33 -0.28 -48.37 5.65
C ILE A 33 -1.66 -47.87 5.24
N ALA A 34 -2.69 -48.72 5.24
CA ALA A 34 -4.05 -48.33 4.91
C ALA A 34 -4.61 -47.28 5.89
N LEU A 35 -4.39 -47.48 7.20
CA LEU A 35 -4.82 -46.54 8.23
C LEU A 35 -4.11 -45.19 8.12
N VAL A 36 -2.79 -45.19 7.92
CA VAL A 36 -2.02 -43.96 7.66
C VAL A 36 -2.50 -43.26 6.40
N GLY A 37 -2.84 -44.02 5.35
CA GLY A 37 -3.40 -43.48 4.11
C GLY A 37 -4.72 -42.75 4.33
N VAL A 38 -5.65 -43.32 5.10
CA VAL A 38 -6.93 -42.68 5.43
C VAL A 38 -6.72 -41.41 6.28
N MET A 39 -5.79 -41.44 7.23
CA MET A 39 -5.45 -40.24 8.03
C MET A 39 -4.83 -39.13 7.16
N ALA A 40 -3.91 -39.47 6.26
CA ALA A 40 -3.32 -38.50 5.35
C ALA A 40 -4.36 -37.88 4.41
N MET A 41 -5.33 -38.68 3.95
CA MET A 41 -6.39 -38.22 3.06
C MET A 41 -7.29 -37.16 3.70
N THR A 42 -7.52 -37.21 5.02
CA THR A 42 -8.33 -36.19 5.71
C THR A 42 -7.52 -34.96 6.12
N MET A 43 -6.23 -35.10 6.40
CA MET A 43 -5.37 -33.98 6.81
C MET A 43 -5.00 -33.04 5.66
N LEU A 44 -4.75 -33.57 4.45
CA LEU A 44 -4.29 -32.77 3.31
C LEU A 44 -5.29 -31.66 2.90
N PRO A 45 -6.61 -31.92 2.75
CA PRO A 45 -7.58 -30.87 2.43
C PRO A 45 -7.64 -29.76 3.49
N MET A 46 -7.51 -30.13 4.77
CA MET A 46 -7.50 -29.16 5.87
C MET A 46 -6.29 -28.23 5.80
N LEU A 47 -5.11 -28.78 5.48
CA LEU A 47 -3.90 -27.98 5.28
C LEU A 47 -4.04 -27.00 4.12
N PHE A 48 -4.55 -27.46 2.96
CA PHE A 48 -4.77 -26.57 1.83
C PHE A 48 -5.77 -25.46 2.15
N SER A 49 -6.90 -25.81 2.80
CA SER A 49 -7.90 -24.85 3.25
C SER A 49 -7.31 -23.78 4.18
N ALA A 50 -6.47 -24.19 5.15
CA ALA A 50 -5.80 -23.27 6.06
C ALA A 50 -4.81 -22.34 5.34
N THR A 51 -4.03 -22.87 4.39
CA THR A 51 -3.09 -22.04 3.61
C THR A 51 -3.79 -21.02 2.73
N GLU A 52 -4.92 -21.39 2.11
CA GLU A 52 -5.72 -20.48 1.29
C GLU A 52 -6.34 -19.36 2.14
N ALA A 53 -6.89 -19.72 3.30
CA ALA A 53 -7.44 -18.74 4.24
C ALA A 53 -6.37 -17.72 4.68
N ARG A 54 -5.15 -18.18 4.99
CA ARG A 54 -4.04 -17.29 5.35
C ARG A 54 -3.65 -16.35 4.20
N GLN A 55 -3.52 -16.87 2.98
CA GLN A 55 -3.18 -16.02 1.81
C GLN A 55 -4.24 -14.95 1.55
N ARG A 56 -5.52 -15.26 1.77
CA ARG A 56 -6.61 -14.27 1.69
C ARG A 56 -6.49 -13.20 2.76
N GLN A 57 -6.24 -13.59 4.00
CA GLN A 57 -6.03 -12.65 5.11
C GLN A 57 -4.82 -11.74 4.87
N ASP A 58 -3.70 -12.30 4.39
CA ASP A 58 -2.50 -11.53 4.06
C ASP A 58 -2.78 -10.50 2.93
N ALA A 59 -3.55 -10.89 1.92
CA ALA A 59 -3.94 -9.98 0.83
C ALA A 59 -4.85 -8.84 1.30
N ILE A 60 -5.83 -9.14 2.17
CA ILE A 60 -6.71 -8.14 2.78
C ILE A 60 -5.88 -7.17 3.62
N ALA A 61 -5.04 -7.70 4.52
CA ALA A 61 -4.20 -6.91 5.40
C ALA A 61 -3.29 -5.96 4.61
N LEU A 62 -2.69 -6.43 3.51
CA LEU A 62 -1.83 -5.58 2.70
C LEU A 62 -2.59 -4.43 2.02
N VAL A 63 -3.76 -4.71 1.42
CA VAL A 63 -4.57 -3.68 0.76
C VAL A 63 -5.04 -2.64 1.77
N GLU A 64 -5.52 -3.08 2.94
CA GLU A 64 -5.98 -2.20 4.02
C GLU A 64 -4.85 -1.34 4.61
N GLN A 65 -3.68 -1.94 4.87
CA GLN A 65 -2.51 -1.20 5.39
C GLN A 65 -1.98 -0.18 4.37
N ASN A 66 -1.89 -0.55 3.09
CA ASN A 66 -1.47 0.39 2.03
C ASN A 66 -2.49 1.52 1.87
N GLY A 67 -3.78 1.19 1.84
CA GLY A 67 -4.87 2.18 1.76
C GLY A 67 -4.81 3.17 2.91
N ALA A 68 -4.73 2.67 4.16
CA ALA A 68 -4.62 3.51 5.35
C ALA A 68 -3.37 4.41 5.30
N GLN A 69 -2.21 3.88 4.90
CA GLN A 69 -0.97 4.67 4.81
C GLN A 69 -1.06 5.78 3.76
N ILE A 70 -1.61 5.48 2.58
CA ILE A 70 -1.80 6.47 1.50
C ILE A 70 -2.78 7.55 1.96
N MET A 71 -3.91 7.16 2.54
CA MET A 71 -4.93 8.10 3.02
C MET A 71 -4.39 9.00 4.14
N GLU A 72 -3.66 8.44 5.11
CA GLU A 72 -3.02 9.22 6.18
C GLU A 72 -2.02 10.23 5.60
N THR A 73 -1.24 9.82 4.59
CA THR A 73 -0.31 10.72 3.90
C THR A 73 -1.06 11.86 3.21
N ILE A 74 -2.14 11.57 2.49
CA ILE A 74 -2.97 12.58 1.82
C ILE A 74 -3.59 13.53 2.85
N ILE A 75 -4.20 13.01 3.91
CA ILE A 75 -4.81 13.78 5.00
C ILE A 75 -3.77 14.75 5.60
N GLN A 76 -2.58 14.26 5.91
CA GLN A 76 -1.51 15.08 6.50
C GLN A 76 -1.03 16.18 5.54
N ARG A 77 -0.96 15.91 4.23
CA ARG A 77 -0.55 16.92 3.23
C ARG A 77 -1.61 17.97 3.02
N VAL A 78 -2.88 17.57 2.85
CA VAL A 78 -3.99 18.51 2.70
C VAL A 78 -4.15 19.40 3.94
N ARG A 79 -4.01 18.85 5.14
CA ARG A 79 -4.08 19.65 6.38
C ARG A 79 -2.93 20.65 6.56
N ARG A 80 -1.80 20.42 5.91
CA ARG A 80 -0.62 21.30 5.93
C ARG A 80 -0.54 22.22 4.72
N ALA A 81 -1.43 22.05 3.75
CA ALA A 81 -1.54 22.92 2.61
C ALA A 81 -2.12 24.26 3.04
N GLU A 82 -1.74 25.31 2.34
CA GLU A 82 -2.38 26.62 2.46
C GLU A 82 -3.61 26.66 1.57
N ARG A 83 -3.48 26.14 0.35
CA ARG A 83 -4.51 26.21 -0.69
C ARG A 83 -4.55 24.95 -1.55
N ILE A 84 -5.74 24.59 -2.02
CA ILE A 84 -5.96 23.64 -3.11
C ILE A 84 -5.88 24.39 -4.42
N LEU A 85 -4.99 23.95 -5.31
CA LEU A 85 -4.80 24.53 -6.64
C LEU A 85 -5.65 23.81 -7.69
N ASP A 86 -5.76 22.49 -7.58
CA ASP A 86 -6.50 21.63 -8.52
C ASP A 86 -7.05 20.40 -7.78
N PRO A 87 -8.30 19.96 -8.01
CA PRO A 87 -9.29 20.53 -8.91
C PRO A 87 -9.75 21.94 -8.49
N PRO A 88 -10.29 22.76 -9.42
CA PRO A 88 -10.90 24.04 -9.05
C PRO A 88 -12.10 23.81 -8.13
N MET A 89 -12.52 24.84 -7.40
CA MET A 89 -13.64 24.76 -6.45
C MET A 89 -14.91 24.20 -7.10
N GLY A 90 -15.50 23.16 -6.49
CA GLY A 90 -16.66 22.43 -7.03
C GLY A 90 -16.33 21.48 -8.20
N GLY A 91 -15.07 21.42 -8.61
CA GLY A 91 -14.59 20.56 -9.68
C GLY A 91 -14.17 19.18 -9.18
N THR A 92 -14.20 18.21 -10.09
CA THR A 92 -13.66 16.87 -9.86
C THR A 92 -12.45 16.63 -10.76
N GLY A 93 -11.53 15.79 -10.30
CA GLY A 93 -10.31 15.43 -11.00
C GLY A 93 -9.70 14.15 -10.47
N PHE A 94 -8.59 13.75 -11.06
CA PHE A 94 -7.77 12.60 -10.64
C PHE A 94 -6.34 13.03 -10.27
N ILE A 95 -6.14 14.34 -10.17
CA ILE A 95 -4.92 14.99 -9.71
C ILE A 95 -5.36 15.92 -8.59
N LEU A 96 -4.61 15.89 -7.49
CA LEU A 96 -4.75 16.82 -6.38
C LEU A 96 -3.46 17.63 -6.32
N ALA A 97 -3.55 18.91 -6.66
CA ALA A 97 -2.44 19.85 -6.51
C ALA A 97 -2.70 20.78 -5.32
N LEU A 98 -1.70 20.89 -4.45
CA LEU A 98 -1.74 21.63 -3.21
C LEU A 98 -0.60 22.65 -3.18
N GLN A 99 -0.91 23.85 -2.72
CA GLN A 99 0.07 24.86 -2.35
C GLN A 99 0.55 24.61 -0.93
N MET A 100 1.86 24.55 -0.74
CA MET A 100 2.49 24.41 0.58
C MET A 100 3.24 25.70 0.96
N PRO A 101 3.40 25.98 2.26
CA PRO A 101 4.13 27.16 2.73
C PRO A 101 5.63 27.16 2.36
N ALA A 102 6.25 25.98 2.20
CA ALA A 102 7.68 25.85 1.94
C ALA A 102 7.97 25.68 0.45
N GLY A 103 8.70 26.65 -0.14
CA GLY A 103 9.01 26.75 -1.57
C GLY A 103 9.61 25.50 -2.21
N GLU A 104 10.55 24.81 -1.55
CA GLU A 104 11.18 23.59 -2.11
C GLU A 104 10.19 22.42 -2.28
N THR A 105 9.14 22.39 -1.46
CA THR A 105 8.09 21.35 -1.51
C THR A 105 6.83 21.82 -2.25
N ASN A 106 6.80 23.07 -2.70
CA ASN A 106 5.68 23.67 -3.40
C ASN A 106 5.89 23.53 -4.93
N PRO A 107 4.89 23.03 -5.69
CA PRO A 107 3.63 22.44 -5.26
C PRO A 107 3.76 20.99 -4.78
N VAL A 108 2.78 20.53 -4.03
CA VAL A 108 2.58 19.10 -3.74
C VAL A 108 1.51 18.55 -4.66
N ILE A 109 1.86 17.54 -5.46
CA ILE A 109 0.95 16.93 -6.43
C ILE A 109 0.76 15.46 -6.08
N ILE A 110 -0.49 15.02 -5.98
CA ILE A 110 -0.87 13.64 -5.74
C ILE A 110 -1.72 13.18 -6.91
N ALA A 111 -1.29 12.13 -7.60
CA ALA A 111 -1.97 11.64 -8.79
C ALA A 111 -1.85 10.11 -8.90
N ARG A 112 -2.70 9.51 -9.74
CA ARG A 112 -2.50 8.16 -10.23
C ARG A 112 -1.59 8.21 -11.46
N ASP A 113 -0.51 7.45 -11.43
CA ASP A 113 0.38 7.26 -12.58
C ASP A 113 0.66 5.78 -12.77
N SER A 114 0.39 5.26 -13.96
CA SER A 114 0.73 3.88 -14.35
C SER A 114 0.21 2.80 -13.38
N GLY A 115 -0.94 3.04 -12.74
CA GLY A 115 -1.55 2.10 -11.77
C GLY A 115 -1.02 2.21 -10.34
N ALA A 116 -0.20 3.22 -10.04
CA ALA A 116 0.32 3.52 -8.71
C ALA A 116 -0.11 4.93 -8.26
N ILE A 117 -0.17 5.16 -6.94
CA ILE A 117 -0.31 6.52 -6.40
C ILE A 117 1.08 7.13 -6.29
N VAL A 118 1.24 8.32 -6.85
CA VAL A 118 2.48 9.09 -6.82
C VAL A 118 2.27 10.38 -6.05
N LEU A 119 3.28 10.73 -5.26
CA LEU A 119 3.43 12.01 -4.57
C LEU A 119 4.63 12.75 -5.18
N VAL A 120 4.39 13.97 -5.61
CA VAL A 120 5.43 14.91 -6.04
C VAL A 120 5.53 16.01 -5.00
N LEU A 121 6.75 16.31 -4.58
CA LEU A 121 7.08 17.43 -3.70
C LEU A 121 8.05 18.33 -4.48
N GLY A 122 7.55 19.40 -5.09
CA GLY A 122 8.32 20.23 -6.02
C GLY A 122 8.86 19.40 -7.20
N ARG A 123 10.11 18.94 -7.09
CA ARG A 123 10.82 18.13 -8.10
C ARG A 123 10.88 16.65 -7.78
N ALA A 124 10.73 16.29 -6.51
CA ALA A 124 10.93 14.93 -6.05
C ALA A 124 9.67 14.10 -6.26
N LYS A 125 9.74 13.11 -7.15
CA LYS A 125 8.67 12.14 -7.42
C LYS A 125 8.87 10.88 -6.56
N ARG A 126 7.85 10.47 -5.82
CA ARG A 126 7.85 9.27 -4.98
C ARG A 126 6.56 8.46 -5.15
N ILE A 127 6.70 7.16 -5.34
CA ILE A 127 5.56 6.24 -5.35
C ILE A 127 5.13 5.94 -3.90
N LEU A 128 3.83 6.07 -3.61
CA LEU A 128 3.25 5.80 -2.29
C LEU A 128 2.65 4.39 -2.17
N SER A 129 2.15 3.81 -3.27
CA SER A 129 1.56 2.47 -3.27
C SER A 129 2.61 1.37 -3.42
N SER A 130 2.39 0.21 -2.81
CA SER A 130 3.18 -1.01 -3.06
C SER A 130 2.97 -1.52 -4.49
N ASP A 131 4.03 -2.08 -5.07
CA ASP A 131 4.06 -2.85 -6.31
C ASP A 131 3.10 -4.06 -6.32
N LEU A 132 2.74 -4.59 -5.15
CA LEU A 132 1.84 -5.73 -5.02
C LEU A 132 0.36 -5.35 -4.90
N VAL A 133 0.03 -4.06 -4.89
CA VAL A 133 -1.33 -3.53 -4.80
C VAL A 133 -1.57 -2.59 -5.97
N GLY A 134 -2.51 -2.93 -6.85
CA GLY A 134 -2.88 -2.10 -7.98
C GLY A 134 -3.89 -1.03 -7.59
N VAL A 135 -3.70 0.20 -8.06
CA VAL A 135 -4.69 1.28 -7.93
C VAL A 135 -5.73 1.14 -9.04
N THR A 136 -7.00 0.99 -8.64
CA THR A 136 -8.13 0.89 -9.59
C THR A 136 -8.66 2.26 -9.98
N HIS A 137 -8.86 3.13 -9.00
CA HIS A 137 -9.33 4.49 -9.22
C HIS A 137 -8.75 5.42 -8.16
N PHE A 138 -8.57 6.68 -8.55
CA PHE A 138 -8.23 7.78 -7.67
C PHE A 138 -9.02 8.97 -8.18
N ALA A 139 -9.89 9.50 -7.33
CA ALA A 139 -10.76 10.61 -7.65
C ALA A 139 -10.73 11.62 -6.52
N VAL A 140 -10.76 12.88 -6.90
CA VAL A 140 -10.62 14.04 -6.04
C VAL A 140 -11.78 14.96 -6.40
N ASP A 141 -12.55 15.36 -5.40
CA ASP A 141 -13.66 16.29 -5.54
C ASP A 141 -13.41 17.47 -4.62
N ASN A 142 -13.28 18.66 -5.19
CA ASN A 142 -13.06 19.87 -4.42
C ASN A 142 -14.41 20.37 -3.88
N THR A 143 -14.72 19.98 -2.64
CA THR A 143 -15.94 20.34 -1.92
C THR A 143 -15.86 21.71 -1.24
N SER A 144 -14.88 22.55 -1.60
CA SER A 144 -14.71 23.90 -1.04
C SER A 144 -15.96 24.76 -1.26
N VAL A 145 -16.33 25.52 -0.23
CA VAL A 145 -17.50 26.42 -0.27
C VAL A 145 -17.08 27.85 -0.58
N ALA A 146 -15.85 28.21 -0.19
CA ALA A 146 -15.23 29.52 -0.41
C ALA A 146 -13.70 29.37 -0.37
N GLU A 147 -12.96 30.42 -0.77
CA GLU A 147 -11.50 30.40 -0.80
C GLU A 147 -10.86 30.31 0.60
N ASP A 148 -11.51 30.83 1.63
CA ASP A 148 -11.09 30.77 3.04
C ASP A 148 -11.55 29.48 3.76
N ARG A 149 -12.38 28.67 3.08
CA ARG A 149 -12.99 27.44 3.63
C ARG A 149 -12.87 26.32 2.62
N GLN A 150 -11.64 25.88 2.42
CA GLN A 150 -11.34 24.85 1.46
C GLN A 150 -11.48 23.44 2.04
N SER A 151 -12.06 22.55 1.24
CA SER A 151 -12.18 21.13 1.57
C SER A 151 -12.12 20.28 0.32
N VAL A 152 -11.69 19.04 0.49
CA VAL A 152 -11.56 18.07 -0.60
C VAL A 152 -12.02 16.71 -0.14
N ALA A 153 -12.84 16.06 -0.96
CA ALA A 153 -13.18 14.65 -0.84
C ALA A 153 -12.25 13.83 -1.73
N VAL A 154 -11.60 12.83 -1.15
CA VAL A 154 -10.67 11.95 -1.86
C VAL A 154 -11.22 10.53 -1.80
N THR A 155 -11.28 9.88 -2.96
CA THR A 155 -11.69 8.48 -3.12
C THR A 155 -10.56 7.70 -3.78
N LEU A 156 -10.12 6.62 -3.13
CA LEU A 156 -9.04 5.74 -3.56
C LEU A 156 -9.54 4.30 -3.60
N GLY A 157 -9.41 3.64 -4.73
CA GLY A 157 -9.69 2.21 -4.86
C GLY A 157 -8.43 1.40 -5.07
N LEU A 158 -8.20 0.41 -4.21
CA LEU A 158 -7.06 -0.50 -4.29
C LEU A 158 -7.52 -1.93 -4.55
N GLN A 159 -6.69 -2.71 -5.25
CA GLN A 159 -6.95 -4.13 -5.48
C GLN A 159 -5.69 -4.98 -5.44
N ARG A 160 -5.86 -6.26 -5.07
CA ARG A 160 -4.83 -7.28 -5.16
C ARG A 160 -5.41 -8.57 -5.71
N THR A 161 -4.71 -9.16 -6.68
CA THR A 161 -5.05 -10.48 -7.24
C THR A 161 -4.21 -11.56 -6.56
N ILE A 162 -4.86 -12.55 -5.98
CA ILE A 162 -4.24 -13.72 -5.36
C ILE A 162 -4.22 -14.85 -6.39
N ARG A 163 -3.02 -15.34 -6.70
CA ARG A 163 -2.83 -16.46 -7.63
C ARG A 163 -3.05 -17.80 -6.92
N LEU A 164 -4.32 -18.14 -6.72
CA LEU A 164 -4.76 -19.46 -6.29
C LEU A 164 -5.11 -20.34 -7.50
N HIS A 165 -5.49 -21.60 -7.27
CA HIS A 165 -6.00 -22.48 -8.34
C HIS A 165 -7.19 -21.85 -9.08
N ARG A 166 -7.97 -21.01 -8.38
CA ARG A 166 -8.90 -20.05 -8.98
C ARG A 166 -8.50 -18.65 -8.54
N PRO A 167 -8.07 -17.75 -9.45
CA PRO A 167 -7.67 -16.40 -9.09
C PRO A 167 -8.77 -15.69 -8.32
N LEU A 168 -8.44 -15.17 -7.14
CA LEU A 168 -9.35 -14.37 -6.33
C LEU A 168 -8.85 -12.93 -6.30
N GLN A 169 -9.74 -11.98 -6.42
CA GLN A 169 -9.41 -10.56 -6.33
C GLN A 169 -10.04 -9.98 -5.07
N TYR A 170 -9.23 -9.27 -4.29
CA TYR A 170 -9.72 -8.44 -3.21
C TYR A 170 -9.61 -6.97 -3.64
N ARG A 171 -10.70 -6.22 -3.46
CA ARG A 171 -10.79 -4.78 -3.77
C ARG A 171 -11.39 -4.05 -2.58
N SER A 172 -10.82 -2.90 -2.25
CA SER A 172 -11.31 -2.02 -1.19
C SER A 172 -11.28 -0.57 -1.66
N ASN A 173 -12.26 0.21 -1.21
CA ASN A 173 -12.40 1.62 -1.53
C ASN A 173 -12.29 2.44 -0.25
N PHE A 174 -11.46 3.46 -0.27
CA PHE A 174 -11.21 4.37 0.83
C PHE A 174 -11.72 5.75 0.42
N THR A 175 -12.59 6.32 1.24
CA THR A 175 -13.13 7.67 1.01
C THR A 175 -12.96 8.50 2.26
N THR A 176 -12.53 9.74 2.09
CA THR A 176 -12.45 10.70 3.19
C THR A 176 -12.73 12.11 2.69
N VAL A 177 -13.13 12.99 3.60
CA VAL A 177 -13.26 14.43 3.36
C VAL A 177 -12.30 15.15 4.30
N ILE A 178 -11.48 16.03 3.74
CA ILE A 178 -10.44 16.73 4.48
C ILE A 178 -10.65 18.23 4.29
N ASN A 179 -10.66 18.95 5.40
CA ASN A 179 -10.64 20.41 5.38
C ASN A 179 -9.19 20.90 5.41
N VAL A 180 -8.91 21.93 4.63
CA VAL A 180 -7.66 22.68 4.70
C VAL A 180 -7.78 23.72 5.79
N PHE A 181 -6.71 23.93 6.55
CA PHE A 181 -6.62 24.98 7.55
C PHE A 181 -5.66 26.04 7.02
N PRO A 182 -6.14 27.03 6.24
CA PRO A 182 -5.28 28.08 5.74
C PRO A 182 -4.66 28.82 6.93
N ASN A 183 -3.34 28.81 7.00
CA ASN A 183 -2.56 29.58 7.97
C ASN A 183 -1.92 30.76 7.24
N ASP A 184 -2.70 31.45 6.40
CA ASP A 184 -2.22 32.48 5.51
C ASP A 184 -1.74 33.69 6.31
N LEU A 185 -0.42 33.91 6.32
CA LEU A 185 0.15 35.24 6.48
C LEU A 185 0.52 35.73 5.08
N PRO A 186 0.03 36.90 4.64
CA PRO A 186 0.10 37.37 3.25
C PRO A 186 1.50 37.74 2.72
N SER A 187 2.59 37.33 3.40
CA SER A 187 3.96 37.78 3.10
C SER A 187 5.01 36.67 2.92
N GLU A 188 4.65 35.39 3.02
CA GLU A 188 5.57 34.25 2.74
C GLU A 188 5.08 33.34 1.61
N THR A 189 3.94 33.67 1.00
CA THR A 189 3.25 32.88 0.00
C THR A 189 3.86 33.08 -1.39
N ASP A 190 4.58 32.06 -1.87
CA ASP A 190 5.12 31.92 -3.23
C ASP A 190 6.12 33.03 -3.65
N PRO A 191 7.41 32.93 -3.27
CA PRO A 191 8.42 33.93 -3.61
C PRO A 191 8.60 34.17 -5.12
N CYS A 192 8.22 33.19 -5.97
CA CYS A 192 8.39 33.27 -7.41
C CYS A 192 7.12 33.68 -8.19
N GLY A 193 5.93 33.64 -7.58
CA GLY A 193 4.66 33.92 -8.26
C GLY A 193 4.41 33.01 -9.47
N CYS A 194 4.66 31.71 -9.32
CA CYS A 194 4.63 30.80 -10.45
C CYS A 194 3.21 30.55 -10.98
N PRO A 195 3.06 30.29 -12.30
CA PRO A 195 1.76 29.93 -12.86
C PRO A 195 1.18 28.70 -12.19
N LEU A 196 -0.14 28.72 -11.95
CA LEU A 196 -0.87 27.60 -11.38
C LEU A 196 -0.70 26.33 -12.23
N PRO A 197 -0.63 25.14 -11.60
CA PRO A 197 -0.63 23.89 -12.31
C PRO A 197 -1.85 23.75 -13.22
N TYR A 198 -1.66 23.22 -14.42
CA TYR A 198 -2.74 23.04 -15.39
C TYR A 198 -2.51 21.79 -16.25
N CYS A 199 -3.61 21.25 -16.77
CA CYS A 199 -3.55 20.20 -17.78
C CYS A 199 -3.39 20.84 -19.17
N ASP A 200 -2.27 20.58 -19.84
CA ASP A 200 -2.11 20.99 -21.24
C ASP A 200 -2.96 20.10 -22.13
N THR A 201 -3.96 20.69 -22.79
CA THR A 201 -4.91 19.97 -23.63
C THR A 201 -4.32 19.49 -24.94
N VAL A 202 -3.18 20.05 -25.39
CA VAL A 202 -2.52 19.68 -26.64
C VAL A 202 -1.64 18.45 -26.43
N SER A 203 -0.82 18.46 -25.38
CA SER A 203 0.06 17.33 -25.05
C SER A 203 -0.62 16.25 -24.21
N GLY A 204 -1.73 16.57 -23.54
CA GLY A 204 -2.36 15.72 -22.55
C GLY A 204 -1.54 15.56 -21.27
N THR A 205 -0.56 16.44 -21.02
CA THR A 205 0.33 16.36 -19.85
C THR A 205 0.01 17.41 -18.80
N TYR A 206 0.04 17.00 -17.54
CA TYR A 206 -0.05 17.92 -16.41
C TYR A 206 1.24 18.70 -16.24
N MET A 207 1.14 20.02 -16.33
CA MET A 207 2.25 20.95 -16.23
C MET A 207 2.18 21.66 -14.87
N TRP A 208 3.32 21.80 -14.20
CA TRP A 208 3.46 22.67 -13.04
C TRP A 208 4.80 23.36 -13.07
N HIS A 209 4.98 24.35 -12.19
CA HIS A 209 6.23 25.09 -12.07
C HIS A 209 6.78 24.93 -10.67
N VAL A 210 8.10 24.97 -10.56
CA VAL A 210 8.82 24.97 -9.28
C VAL A 210 9.70 26.21 -9.24
N CYS A 211 9.70 26.90 -8.11
CA CYS A 211 10.55 28.06 -7.85
C CYS A 211 12.00 27.60 -7.60
N GLU A 212 12.94 28.05 -8.43
CA GLU A 212 14.38 27.85 -8.23
C GLU A 212 15.12 29.14 -8.56
N ASP A 213 15.92 29.64 -7.61
CA ASP A 213 16.68 30.88 -7.75
C ASP A 213 15.81 32.07 -8.25
N ASP A 214 14.61 32.21 -7.66
CA ASP A 214 13.60 33.21 -8.04
C ASP A 214 13.05 33.08 -9.49
N LEU A 215 13.27 31.93 -10.14
CA LEU A 215 12.76 31.61 -11.48
C LEU A 215 11.79 30.43 -11.45
N CYS A 216 10.70 30.53 -12.21
CA CYS A 216 9.74 29.45 -12.39
C CYS A 216 10.23 28.48 -13.46
N VAL A 217 10.68 27.31 -13.04
CA VAL A 217 11.11 26.24 -13.94
C VAL A 217 9.93 25.29 -14.19
N PRO A 218 9.55 25.02 -15.46
CA PRO A 218 8.45 24.11 -15.78
C PRO A 218 8.85 22.64 -15.55
N TYR A 219 7.91 21.86 -15.05
CA TYR A 219 7.98 20.42 -14.87
C TYR A 219 6.71 19.76 -15.42
N ALA A 220 6.85 18.56 -15.97
CA ALA A 220 5.76 17.75 -16.47
C ALA A 220 6.03 16.27 -16.13
N SER A 221 5.03 15.55 -15.63
CA SER A 221 5.23 14.10 -15.38
C SER A 221 4.01 13.22 -15.42
N PHE A 222 2.81 13.75 -15.67
CA PHE A 222 1.57 12.96 -15.61
C PHE A 222 0.73 13.19 -16.84
N GLU A 223 0.08 12.13 -17.31
CA GLU A 223 -1.02 12.27 -18.25
C GLU A 223 -2.25 12.80 -17.49
N CYS A 224 -2.84 13.88 -17.98
CA CYS A 224 -4.03 14.53 -17.42
C CYS A 224 -5.24 14.45 -18.35
N THR A 225 -5.15 13.68 -19.44
CA THR A 225 -6.34 13.22 -20.16
C THR A 225 -7.13 12.28 -19.29
N ALA A 226 -8.45 12.51 -19.19
CA ALA A 226 -9.36 11.59 -18.54
C ALA A 226 -9.11 10.18 -19.10
N GLN A 227 -8.51 9.31 -18.29
CA GLN A 227 -8.50 7.89 -18.60
C GLN A 227 -9.96 7.46 -18.51
N GLU A 228 -10.64 7.45 -19.67
CA GLU A 228 -11.93 6.80 -19.83
C GLU A 228 -11.80 5.40 -19.21
N SER A 229 -12.52 5.21 -18.11
CA SER A 229 -12.60 3.96 -17.35
C SER A 229 -13.37 2.91 -18.11
#